data_AF-A0AAC9W3G8-F1
#
_entry.id   AF-A0AAC9W3G8-F1
#
_cell.length_a   1.000
_cell.length_b   1.000
_cell.length_c   1.000
_cell.angle_alpha   90.00
_cell.angle_beta   90.00
_cell.angle_gamma   90.00
#
_symmetry.space_group_name_H-M   'P 1'
#
loop_
_entity.id
_entity.type
_entity.pdbx_description
1 polymer ?
#
loop_
_entity_poly.entity_id
_entity_poly.type
_entity_poly.pdbx_seq_one_letter_code
_entity_poly.pdbx_strand_id
1 'polypeptide(L)'
;MKKKKYLALFLIAVSAMLLFTGCNKGKYGEDTKMKSEEITRSLVQALAEGDYAKAADDFSYTTKAKEEINAQSLETLWEGLSEGKGNFREVSGLEDDNWDKELKITVMCSFEKGTAELVVAFDRTVKIKSIYPG
;
A
#
# COMPACT_ATOMS: atom_id res chain seq x y z
N MET A 1 54.81 -10.43 22.88
CA MET A 1 53.42 -10.01 23.21
C MET A 1 52.90 -8.76 22.50
N LYS A 2 53.57 -8.18 21.49
CA LYS A 2 53.11 -6.93 20.83
C LYS A 2 52.30 -7.14 19.53
N LYS A 3 52.43 -8.27 18.83
CA LYS A 3 51.76 -8.53 17.54
C LYS A 3 50.25 -8.83 17.63
N LYS A 4 49.79 -9.39 18.76
CA LYS A 4 48.37 -9.73 18.97
C LYS A 4 47.46 -8.52 19.26
N LYS A 5 48.05 -7.39 19.70
CA LYS A 5 47.29 -6.18 20.05
C LYS A 5 46.83 -5.39 18.82
N TYR A 6 47.58 -5.44 17.72
CA TYR A 6 47.23 -4.76 16.47
C TYR A 6 46.23 -5.54 15.62
N LEU A 7 46.18 -6.87 15.75
CA LEU A 7 45.23 -7.73 15.03
C LEU A 7 43.79 -7.54 15.55
N ALA A 8 43.62 -7.34 16.86
CA ALA A 8 42.33 -7.09 17.48
C ALA A 8 41.78 -5.70 17.14
N LEU A 9 42.65 -4.69 16.99
CA LEU A 9 42.26 -3.34 16.62
C LEU A 9 41.83 -3.22 15.15
N PHE A 10 42.41 -4.02 14.25
CA PHE A 10 42.04 -4.01 12.83
C PHE A 10 40.68 -4.69 12.56
N LEU A 11 40.31 -5.71 13.35
CA LEU A 11 39.02 -6.39 13.24
C LEU A 11 37.83 -5.54 13.73
N ILE A 12 38.06 -4.64 14.68
CA ILE A 12 37.02 -3.71 15.18
C ILE A 12 36.78 -2.56 14.19
N ALA A 13 37.81 -2.13 13.46
CA ALA A 13 37.67 -1.07 12.46
C ALA A 13 36.90 -1.53 11.22
N VAL A 14 37.01 -2.80 10.82
CA VAL A 14 36.29 -3.35 9.65
C VAL A 14 34.83 -3.70 9.99
N SER A 15 34.52 -4.11 11.22
CA SER A 15 33.13 -4.37 11.64
C SER A 15 32.29 -3.10 11.80
N ALA A 16 32.92 -1.95 12.09
CA ALA A 16 32.23 -0.66 12.17
C ALA A 16 31.88 -0.05 10.80
N MET A 17 32.53 -0.49 9.71
CA MET A 17 32.31 0.07 8.36
C MET A 17 31.19 -0.62 7.58
N LEU A 18 30.63 -1.73 8.10
CA LEU A 18 29.55 -2.50 7.46
C LEU A 18 28.14 -2.10 7.93
N LEU A 19 27.98 -1.12 8.83
CA LEU A 19 26.67 -0.77 9.42
C LEU A 19 25.96 0.43 8.78
N PHE A 20 26.54 1.08 7.76
CA PHE A 20 25.93 2.23 7.09
C PHE A 20 25.42 1.97 5.67
N THR A 21 25.36 0.71 5.22
CA THR A 21 24.51 0.35 4.07
C THR A 21 23.07 0.07 4.52
N GLY A 22 22.56 0.88 5.45
CA GLY A 22 21.13 1.03 5.61
C GLY A 22 20.65 1.80 4.40
N CYS A 23 20.09 1.10 3.40
CA CYS A 23 19.37 1.74 2.31
C CYS A 23 18.48 2.83 2.90
N ASN A 24 18.79 4.09 2.61
CA ASN A 24 17.88 5.19 2.81
C ASN A 24 16.77 5.00 1.77
N LYS A 25 15.87 4.04 2.04
CA LYS A 25 14.70 3.78 1.22
C LYS A 25 13.93 5.08 1.18
N GLY A 26 13.72 5.63 -0.01
CA GLY A 26 13.08 6.93 -0.18
C GLY A 26 11.68 6.89 0.40
N LYS A 27 11.50 7.42 1.60
CA LYS A 27 10.18 7.51 2.24
C LYS A 27 9.33 8.48 1.42
N TYR A 28 8.11 8.08 1.08
CA TYR A 28 7.12 9.02 0.57
C TYR A 28 6.88 10.09 1.64
N GLY A 29 6.69 11.33 1.22
CA GLY A 29 6.39 12.43 2.14
C GLY A 29 5.07 12.18 2.88
N GLU A 30 4.95 12.75 4.08
CA GLU A 30 3.72 12.65 4.91
C GLU A 30 2.48 13.12 4.14
N ASP A 31 2.59 14.20 3.36
CA ASP A 31 1.52 14.70 2.50
C ASP A 31 1.07 13.69 1.45
N THR A 32 2.02 12.98 0.83
CA THR A 32 1.72 11.93 -0.16
C THR A 32 0.98 10.78 0.50
N LYS A 33 1.42 10.35 1.68
CA LYS A 33 0.76 9.30 2.46
C LYS A 33 -0.68 9.70 2.79
N MET A 34 -0.88 10.88 3.38
CA MET A 34 -2.20 11.37 3.77
C MET A 34 -3.16 11.43 2.59
N LYS A 35 -2.70 11.95 1.44
CA LYS A 35 -3.51 12.02 0.22
C LYS A 35 -3.86 10.64 -0.33
N SER A 36 -2.91 9.70 -0.32
CA SER A 36 -3.17 8.31 -0.72
C SER A 36 -4.19 7.63 0.19
N GLU A 37 -4.13 7.85 1.50
CA GLU A 37 -5.12 7.32 2.45
C GLU A 37 -6.53 7.89 2.20
N GLU A 38 -6.64 9.19 1.94
CA GLU A 38 -7.92 9.84 1.61
C GLU A 38 -8.52 9.29 0.31
N ILE A 39 -7.69 9.11 -0.72
CA ILE A 39 -8.09 8.49 -1.98
C ILE A 39 -8.58 7.04 -1.73
N THR A 40 -7.83 6.25 -0.96
CA THR A 40 -8.21 4.86 -0.64
C THR A 40 -9.55 4.81 0.08
N ARG A 41 -9.80 5.68 1.07
CA ARG A 41 -11.09 5.73 1.78
C ARG A 41 -12.25 6.07 0.85
N SER A 42 -12.06 7.08 0.00
CA SER A 42 -13.07 7.50 -0.97
C SER A 42 -13.37 6.42 -2.01
N LEU A 43 -12.34 5.68 -2.44
CA LEU A 43 -12.49 4.53 -3.34
C LEU A 43 -13.29 3.42 -2.67
N VAL A 44 -12.95 3.03 -1.45
CA VAL A 44 -13.70 2.00 -0.69
C VAL A 44 -15.16 2.40 -0.51
N GLN A 45 -15.43 3.68 -0.24
CA GLN A 45 -16.80 4.18 -0.13
C GLN A 45 -17.58 3.99 -1.44
N ALA A 46 -16.99 4.36 -2.59
CA ALA A 46 -17.63 4.16 -3.89
C ALA A 46 -17.89 2.68 -4.19
N LEU A 47 -16.95 1.79 -3.87
CA LEU A 47 -17.13 0.33 -4.01
C LEU A 47 -18.25 -0.19 -3.10
N ALA A 48 -18.29 0.25 -1.84
CA ALA A 48 -19.31 -0.14 -0.87
C ALA A 48 -20.72 0.34 -1.24
N GLU A 49 -20.83 1.48 -1.92
CA GLU A 49 -22.09 2.03 -2.45
C GLU A 49 -22.54 1.37 -3.75
N GLY A 50 -21.72 0.49 -4.34
CA GLY A 50 -21.97 -0.11 -5.65
C GLY A 50 -21.79 0.88 -6.81
N ASP A 51 -21.16 2.03 -6.58
CA ASP A 51 -20.90 3.05 -7.59
C ASP A 51 -19.58 2.74 -8.32
N TYR A 52 -19.58 1.62 -9.05
CA TYR A 52 -18.39 1.13 -9.74
C TYR A 52 -17.99 2.00 -10.94
N ALA A 53 -18.94 2.74 -11.53
CA ALA A 53 -18.66 3.71 -12.58
C ALA A 53 -17.83 4.87 -12.02
N LYS A 54 -18.27 5.46 -10.90
CA LYS A 54 -17.49 6.47 -10.19
C LYS A 54 -16.14 5.95 -9.74
N ALA A 55 -16.10 4.73 -9.18
CA ALA A 55 -14.86 4.10 -8.79
C ALA A 55 -13.87 3.97 -9.97
N ALA A 56 -14.35 3.66 -11.17
CA ALA A 56 -13.50 3.55 -12.37
C ALA A 56 -13.06 4.91 -12.96
N ASP A 57 -13.89 5.95 -12.88
CA ASP A 57 -13.68 7.18 -13.66
C ASP A 57 -13.19 8.39 -12.84
N ASP A 58 -13.60 8.52 -11.57
CA ASP A 58 -13.38 9.74 -10.78
C ASP A 58 -12.02 9.78 -10.08
N PHE A 59 -11.31 8.65 -10.06
CA PHE A 59 -10.01 8.54 -9.42
C PHE A 59 -8.85 8.71 -10.40
N SER A 60 -7.73 9.23 -9.89
CA SER A 60 -6.53 9.42 -10.68
C SER A 60 -5.78 8.10 -10.88
N TYR A 61 -6.06 7.42 -11.98
CA TYR A 61 -5.36 6.20 -12.39
C TYR A 61 -4.12 6.49 -13.24
N THR A 62 -3.12 5.60 -13.18
CA THR A 62 -2.08 5.57 -14.21
C THR A 62 -2.66 5.12 -15.55
N THR A 63 -2.02 5.50 -16.66
CA THR A 63 -2.47 5.10 -18.01
C THR A 63 -2.62 3.58 -18.13
N LYS A 64 -1.64 2.83 -17.61
CA LYS A 64 -1.68 1.36 -17.61
C LYS A 64 -2.84 0.83 -16.76
N ALA A 65 -3.08 1.41 -15.59
CA ALA A 65 -4.17 0.97 -14.72
C ALA A 65 -5.54 1.15 -15.38
N LYS A 66 -5.75 2.21 -16.18
CA LYS A 66 -7.00 2.42 -16.92
C LYS A 66 -7.32 1.35 -17.98
N GLU A 67 -6.33 0.57 -18.40
CA GLU A 67 -6.54 -0.54 -19.34
C GLU A 67 -7.14 -1.77 -18.63
N GLU A 68 -6.89 -1.91 -17.33
CA GLU A 68 -7.24 -3.10 -16.53
C GLU A 68 -8.39 -2.82 -15.54
N ILE A 69 -8.47 -1.59 -15.02
CA ILE A 69 -9.44 -1.17 -14.01
C ILE A 69 -10.63 -0.49 -14.68
N ASN A 70 -11.75 -1.20 -14.71
CA ASN A 70 -13.06 -0.74 -15.17
C ASN A 70 -14.15 -1.14 -14.16
N ALA A 71 -15.37 -0.61 -14.33
CA ALA A 71 -16.49 -0.86 -13.41
C ALA A 71 -16.74 -2.35 -13.15
N GLN A 72 -16.73 -3.19 -14.19
CA GLN A 72 -16.97 -4.63 -14.06
C GLN A 72 -15.86 -5.33 -13.25
N SER A 73 -14.60 -4.96 -13.49
CA SER A 73 -13.47 -5.53 -12.74
C SER A 73 -13.52 -5.15 -11.25
N LEU A 74 -13.96 -3.93 -10.94
CA LEU A 74 -14.11 -3.43 -9.58
C LEU A 74 -15.30 -4.06 -8.86
N GLU A 75 -16.42 -4.25 -9.55
CA GLU A 75 -17.56 -5.01 -9.04
C GLU A 75 -17.16 -6.43 -8.67
N THR A 76 -16.53 -7.16 -9.60
CA THR A 76 -16.05 -8.53 -9.38
C THR A 76 -15.09 -8.60 -8.18
N LEU A 77 -14.18 -7.64 -8.07
CA LEU A 77 -13.24 -7.55 -6.96
C LEU A 77 -13.96 -7.31 -5.62
N TRP A 78 -14.94 -6.41 -5.59
CA TRP A 78 -15.67 -6.07 -4.36
C TRP A 78 -16.60 -7.20 -3.92
N GLU A 79 -17.29 -7.85 -4.86
CA GLU A 79 -18.09 -9.05 -4.59
C GLU A 79 -17.23 -10.17 -4.02
N GLY A 80 -16.07 -10.45 -4.60
CA GLY A 80 -15.14 -11.45 -4.08
C GLY A 80 -14.63 -11.11 -2.66
N LEU A 81 -14.37 -9.83 -2.37
CA LEU A 81 -13.99 -9.38 -1.03
C LEU A 81 -15.11 -9.55 -0.01
N SER A 82 -16.34 -9.21 -0.38
CA SER A 82 -17.51 -9.24 0.51
C SER A 82 -18.20 -10.60 0.60
N GLU A 83 -17.83 -11.57 -0.26
CA GLU A 83 -18.46 -12.89 -0.34
C GLU A 83 -18.52 -13.57 1.04
N GLY A 84 -19.74 -13.95 1.44
CA GLY A 84 -20.03 -14.59 2.72
C GLY A 84 -19.93 -13.68 3.95
N LYS A 85 -19.47 -12.43 3.82
CA LYS A 85 -19.19 -11.52 4.95
C LYS A 85 -20.34 -10.57 5.28
N GLY A 86 -21.32 -10.44 4.38
CA GLY A 86 -22.50 -9.58 4.56
C GLY A 86 -22.21 -8.12 4.16
N ASN A 87 -23.03 -7.20 4.66
CA ASN A 87 -22.91 -5.79 4.29
C ASN A 87 -21.62 -5.16 4.82
N PHE A 88 -21.05 -4.24 4.04
CA PHE A 88 -19.95 -3.39 4.48
C PHE A 88 -20.41 -2.50 5.65
N ARG A 89 -19.51 -2.30 6.63
CA ARG A 89 -19.76 -1.46 7.80
C ARG A 89 -18.87 -0.22 7.79
N GLU A 90 -17.56 -0.43 7.78
CA GLU A 90 -16.59 0.65 7.89
C GLU A 90 -15.19 0.22 7.43
N VAL A 91 -14.33 1.22 7.23
CA VAL A 91 -12.88 1.03 7.19
C VAL A 91 -12.36 0.99 8.64
N SER A 92 -11.92 -0.17 9.12
CA SER A 92 -11.46 -0.37 10.51
C SER A 92 -9.96 -0.19 10.69
N GLY A 93 -9.18 -0.06 9.61
CA GLY A 93 -7.74 0.15 9.67
C GLY A 93 -7.13 0.55 8.33
N LEU A 94 -5.99 1.25 8.40
CA LEU A 94 -5.12 1.54 7.27
C LEU A 94 -3.68 1.24 7.67
N GLU A 95 -2.98 0.52 6.81
CA GLU A 95 -1.54 0.28 6.93
C GLU A 95 -0.87 0.74 5.64
N ASP A 96 0.21 1.51 5.77
CA ASP A 96 1.03 1.89 4.63
C ASP A 96 2.28 1.03 4.54
N ASP A 97 2.56 0.53 3.34
CA ASP A 97 3.81 -0.13 3.03
C ASP A 97 4.56 0.66 1.95
N ASN A 98 5.71 1.18 2.35
CA ASN A 98 6.55 2.03 1.53
C ASN A 98 7.75 1.24 0.99
N TRP A 99 7.63 0.76 -0.24
CA TRP A 99 8.74 0.19 -1.01
C TRP A 99 9.31 1.25 -1.96
N ASP A 100 10.60 1.20 -2.27
CA ASP A 100 11.38 2.21 -3.04
C ASP A 100 10.73 2.77 -4.33
N LYS A 101 9.71 2.09 -4.89
CA LYS A 101 9.06 2.43 -6.16
C LYS A 101 7.54 2.57 -6.10
N GLU A 102 6.89 2.29 -4.96
CA GLU A 102 5.43 2.38 -4.81
C GLU A 102 5.03 2.54 -3.36
N LEU A 103 3.99 3.35 -3.14
CA LEU A 103 3.31 3.44 -1.85
C LEU A 103 2.09 2.52 -1.92
N LYS A 104 1.98 1.56 -1.02
CA LYS A 104 0.80 0.70 -0.88
C LYS A 104 0.03 1.13 0.36
N ILE A 105 -1.28 1.25 0.21
CA ILE A 105 -2.19 1.43 1.32
C ILE A 105 -3.04 0.17 1.40
N THR A 106 -2.84 -0.63 2.45
CA THR A 106 -3.71 -1.74 2.83
C THR A 106 -4.84 -1.19 3.69
N VAL A 107 -6.07 -1.41 3.27
CA VAL A 107 -7.28 -1.00 3.99
C VAL A 107 -8.00 -2.23 4.51
N MET A 108 -8.26 -2.24 5.82
CA MET A 108 -9.05 -3.27 6.46
C MET A 108 -10.53 -2.87 6.39
N CYS A 109 -11.29 -3.57 5.55
CA CYS A 109 -12.72 -3.42 5.39
C CYS A 109 -13.45 -4.31 6.39
N SER A 110 -14.27 -3.71 7.25
CA SER A 110 -15.13 -4.44 8.18
C SER A 110 -16.51 -4.68 7.57
N PHE A 111 -16.99 -5.91 7.69
CA PHE A 111 -18.30 -6.37 7.25
C PHE A 111 -19.06 -6.97 8.45
N GLU A 112 -20.33 -7.34 8.24
CA GLU A 112 -21.16 -7.91 9.29
C GLU A 112 -20.59 -9.18 9.95
N LYS A 113 -19.91 -10.03 9.18
CA LYS A 113 -19.47 -11.37 9.61
C LYS A 113 -17.95 -11.57 9.53
N GLY A 114 -17.19 -10.52 9.24
CA GLY A 114 -15.73 -10.63 9.14
C GLY A 114 -15.07 -9.37 8.61
N THR A 115 -13.77 -9.47 8.37
CA THR A 115 -12.96 -8.42 7.72
C THR A 115 -12.37 -8.95 6.41
N ALA A 116 -11.99 -8.04 5.53
CA ALA A 116 -11.18 -8.34 4.36
C ALA A 116 -10.19 -7.20 4.14
N GLU A 117 -9.04 -7.51 3.55
CA GLU A 117 -8.03 -6.52 3.21
C GLU A 117 -8.10 -6.19 1.73
N LEU A 118 -8.05 -4.91 1.42
CA LEU A 118 -7.89 -4.39 0.07
C LEU A 118 -6.59 -3.60 0.01
N VAL A 119 -5.79 -3.81 -1.02
CA VAL A 119 -4.55 -3.08 -1.24
C VAL A 119 -4.70 -2.15 -2.43
N VAL A 120 -4.37 -0.88 -2.22
CA VAL A 120 -4.31 0.15 -3.26
C VAL A 120 -2.87 0.60 -3.40
N ALA A 121 -2.28 0.36 -4.57
CA ALA A 121 -0.91 0.78 -4.87
C ALA A 121 -0.89 2.09 -5.65
N PHE A 122 0.00 2.99 -5.27
CA PHE A 122 0.18 4.31 -5.84
C PHE A 122 1.55 4.47 -6.49
N ASP A 123 1.61 5.25 -7.56
CA ASP A 123 2.87 5.76 -8.10
C ASP A 123 3.38 6.99 -7.33
N ARG A 124 4.55 7.51 -7.74
CA ARG A 124 5.19 8.69 -7.13
C ARG A 124 4.40 9.99 -7.26
N THR A 125 3.36 10.01 -8.09
CA THR A 125 2.48 11.15 -8.34
C THR A 125 1.10 10.97 -7.70
N VAL A 126 0.93 9.98 -6.82
CA VAL A 126 -0.33 9.67 -6.13
C VAL A 126 -1.42 9.22 -7.11
N LYS A 127 -1.03 8.52 -8.19
CA LYS A 127 -1.98 7.86 -9.08
C LYS A 127 -2.09 6.38 -8.75
N ILE A 128 -3.30 5.84 -8.81
CA ILE A 128 -3.57 4.43 -8.57
C ILE A 128 -2.96 3.60 -9.71
N LYS A 129 -2.10 2.65 -9.34
CA LYS A 129 -1.45 1.67 -10.23
C LYS A 129 -2.19 0.35 -10.26
N SER A 130 -2.69 -0.11 -9.12
CA SER A 130 -3.39 -1.38 -8.99
C SER A 130 -4.27 -1.40 -7.74
N ILE A 131 -5.30 -2.24 -7.79
CA ILE A 131 -6.25 -2.52 -6.72
C ILE A 131 -6.38 -4.05 -6.66
N TYR A 132 -6.16 -4.66 -5.49
CA TYR A 132 -6.21 -6.12 -5.34
C TYR A 132 -6.46 -6.54 -3.89
N PRO A 133 -6.99 -7.74 -3.61
CA PRO A 133 -7.12 -8.26 -2.25
C PRO A 133 -5.76 -8.42 -1.54
N GLY A 134 -5.71 -8.13 -0.24
CA GLY A 134 -4.52 -8.32 0.61
C GLY A 134 -4.15 -9.77 0.85
#